data_AF-A0A2R5LMC9-F1
#
_entry.id   AF-A0A2R5LMC9-F1
#
_cell.length_a   1.000
_cell.length_b   1.000
_cell.length_c   1.000
_cell.angle_alpha   90.00
_cell.angle_beta   90.00
_cell.angle_gamma   90.00
#
_symmetry.space_group_name_H-M   'P 1'
#
loop_
_entity.id
_entity.type
_entity.pdbx_description
1 polymer ?
#
loop_
_entity_poly.entity_id
_entity_poly.type
_entity_poly.pdbx_seq_one_letter_code
_entity_poly.pdbx_strand_id
1 'polypeptide(L)'
;ALMTGVKDIGEVYTRLLDHRPFLQGEIKYFVKEFEGKRSDREIQRLFEILESVTTIRETQVDRVCRISDQHLCALTGNLEVAMSMCNKILAAEDKINVAEDLSERRQQRQREWNNFSKEMHNKTALVDQAFQDKEKQIIDCYRSLQEKLESKHVA
;
A
#
# COMPACT_ATOMS: atom_id res chain seq x y z
N ALA A 1 -85.78 3.19 -66.86
CA ALA A 1 -85.23 4.54 -66.59
C ALA A 1 -85.10 4.83 -65.09
N LEU A 2 -86.15 4.68 -64.27
CA LEU A 2 -86.07 4.95 -62.81
C LEU A 2 -85.19 3.96 -62.02
N MET A 3 -85.23 2.66 -62.33
CA MET A 3 -84.40 1.65 -61.64
C MET A 3 -82.90 1.77 -61.90
N THR A 4 -82.49 2.32 -63.05
CA THR A 4 -81.08 2.54 -63.38
C THR A 4 -80.50 3.70 -62.56
N GLY A 5 -81.25 4.81 -62.40
CA GLY A 5 -80.79 5.95 -61.60
C GLY A 5 -80.61 5.64 -60.11
N VAL A 6 -81.48 4.81 -59.52
CA VAL A 6 -81.34 4.37 -58.11
C VAL A 6 -80.09 3.52 -57.92
N LYS A 7 -79.75 2.69 -58.92
CA LYS A 7 -78.57 1.83 -58.89
C LYS A 7 -77.28 2.65 -59.00
N ASP A 8 -77.26 3.64 -59.89
CA ASP A 8 -76.13 4.56 -60.07
C ASP A 8 -75.89 5.42 -58.82
N ILE A 9 -76.97 5.90 -58.18
CA ILE A 9 -76.88 6.66 -56.92
C ILE A 9 -76.37 5.77 -55.78
N GLY A 10 -76.82 4.52 -55.69
CA GLY A 10 -76.29 3.56 -54.71
C GLY A 10 -74.80 3.25 -54.93
N GLU A 11 -74.37 3.16 -56.18
CA GLU A 11 -72.97 2.97 -56.55
C GLU A 11 -72.10 4.18 -56.17
N VAL A 12 -72.59 5.40 -56.40
CA VAL A 12 -71.91 6.63 -55.97
C VAL A 12 -71.86 6.72 -54.44
N TYR A 13 -72.95 6.40 -53.74
CA TYR A 13 -73.02 6.39 -52.28
C TYR A 13 -72.02 5.40 -51.69
N THR A 14 -71.98 4.17 -52.21
CA THR A 14 -71.02 3.16 -51.74
C THR A 14 -69.58 3.55 -52.04
N ARG A 15 -69.28 4.14 -53.20
CA ARG A 15 -67.92 4.62 -53.48
C ARG A 15 -67.47 5.78 -52.59
N LEU A 16 -68.37 6.70 -52.26
CA LEU A 16 -68.02 7.92 -51.51
C LEU A 16 -68.09 7.73 -49.99
N LEU A 17 -69.03 6.90 -49.50
CA LEU A 17 -69.38 6.83 -48.09
C LEU A 17 -69.23 5.42 -47.49
N ASP A 18 -68.93 4.39 -48.29
CA ASP A 18 -68.55 3.08 -47.74
C ASP A 18 -67.05 3.07 -47.40
N HIS A 19 -66.74 3.42 -46.15
CA HIS A 19 -65.37 3.39 -45.64
C HIS A 19 -64.88 1.98 -45.30
N ARG A 20 -65.71 0.93 -45.44
CA ARG A 20 -65.33 -0.44 -45.10
C ARG A 20 -64.08 -0.93 -45.84
N PRO A 21 -63.89 -0.69 -47.15
CA PRO A 21 -62.67 -1.11 -47.85
C PRO A 21 -61.41 -0.40 -47.32
N PHE A 22 -61.52 0.88 -47.00
CA PHE A 22 -60.43 1.65 -46.39
C PHE A 22 -60.08 1.11 -45.01
N LEU A 23 -61.07 1.00 -44.11
CA LEU A 23 -60.89 0.51 -42.75
C LEU A 23 -60.35 -0.93 -42.74
N GLN A 24 -60.81 -1.80 -43.63
CA GLN A 24 -60.28 -3.16 -43.76
C GLN A 24 -58.83 -3.17 -44.24
N GLY A 25 -58.45 -2.24 -45.13
CA GLY A 25 -57.06 -2.04 -45.54
C GLY A 25 -56.17 -1.64 -44.37
N GLU A 26 -56.59 -0.63 -43.60
CA GLU A 26 -55.87 -0.14 -42.42
C GLU A 26 -55.76 -1.21 -41.32
N ILE A 27 -56.84 -1.96 -41.04
CA ILE A 27 -56.82 -3.06 -40.07
C ILE A 27 -55.82 -4.15 -40.51
N LYS A 28 -55.84 -4.54 -41.80
CA LYS A 28 -54.88 -5.53 -42.33
C LYS A 28 -53.44 -5.03 -42.27
N TYR A 29 -53.21 -3.76 -42.58
CA TYR A 29 -51.90 -3.14 -42.48
C TYR A 29 -51.42 -3.12 -41.02
N PHE A 30 -52.28 -2.71 -40.09
CA PHE A 30 -51.98 -2.68 -38.66
C PHE A 30 -51.59 -4.07 -38.14
N VAL A 31 -52.39 -5.09 -38.39
CA VAL A 31 -52.09 -6.48 -37.99
C VAL A 31 -50.77 -6.95 -38.61
N LYS A 32 -50.54 -6.69 -39.90
CA LYS A 32 -49.30 -7.10 -40.58
C LYS A 32 -48.06 -6.43 -39.99
N GLU A 33 -48.11 -5.13 -39.75
CA GLU A 33 -46.95 -4.35 -39.28
C GLU A 33 -46.67 -4.55 -37.80
N PHE A 34 -47.72 -4.63 -36.97
CA PHE A 34 -47.55 -4.63 -35.51
C PHE A 34 -47.60 -6.03 -34.89
N GLU A 35 -48.36 -6.96 -35.46
CA GLU A 35 -48.41 -8.35 -34.97
C GLU A 35 -47.55 -9.27 -35.86
N GLY A 36 -47.69 -9.16 -37.19
CA GLY A 36 -47.01 -10.03 -38.15
C GLY A 36 -45.49 -9.85 -38.22
N LYS A 37 -45.00 -8.60 -38.35
CA LYS A 37 -43.55 -8.33 -38.42
C LYS A 37 -42.83 -8.47 -37.07
N ARG A 38 -43.55 -8.22 -35.98
CA ARG A 38 -43.04 -8.31 -34.61
C ARG A 38 -42.92 -9.79 -34.19
N SER A 39 -43.87 -10.62 -34.61
CA SER A 39 -43.90 -12.07 -34.39
C SER A 39 -43.59 -12.40 -32.92
N ASP A 40 -42.90 -13.50 -32.64
CA ASP A 40 -42.58 -13.95 -31.28
C ASP A 40 -41.25 -13.40 -30.76
N ARG A 41 -40.67 -12.39 -31.42
CA ARG A 41 -39.35 -11.86 -31.04
C ARG A 41 -39.31 -11.34 -29.61
N GLU A 42 -40.39 -10.72 -29.15
CA GLU A 42 -40.51 -10.24 -27.78
C GLU A 42 -40.68 -11.36 -26.77
N ILE A 43 -41.45 -12.37 -27.14
CA ILE A 43 -41.63 -13.57 -26.32
C ILE A 43 -40.29 -14.28 -26.17
N GLN A 44 -39.54 -14.45 -27.26
CA GLN A 44 -38.20 -15.04 -27.24
C GLN A 44 -37.24 -14.24 -26.35
N ARG A 45 -37.21 -12.91 -26.48
CA ARG A 45 -36.40 -12.05 -25.60
C ARG A 45 -36.78 -12.19 -24.13
N LEU A 46 -38.08 -12.29 -23.83
CA LEU A 46 -38.52 -12.50 -22.45
C LEU A 46 -38.06 -13.85 -21.90
N PHE A 47 -38.07 -14.91 -22.71
CA PHE A 47 -37.53 -16.21 -22.32
C PHE A 47 -36.01 -16.16 -22.11
N GLU A 48 -35.25 -15.50 -22.99
CA GLU A 48 -33.79 -15.32 -22.83
C GLU A 48 -33.45 -14.55 -21.55
N ILE A 49 -34.21 -13.49 -21.25
CA ILE A 49 -34.06 -12.73 -20.00
C ILE A 49 -34.41 -13.61 -18.80
N LEU A 50 -35.51 -14.36 -18.86
CA LEU A 50 -35.94 -15.23 -17.77
C LEU A 50 -34.90 -16.33 -17.48
N GLU A 51 -34.33 -16.93 -18.52
CA GLU A 51 -33.25 -17.92 -18.42
C GLU A 51 -32.01 -17.30 -17.78
N SER A 52 -31.61 -16.10 -18.23
CA SER A 52 -30.45 -15.38 -17.70
C SER A 52 -30.64 -15.02 -16.22
N VAL A 53 -31.79 -14.46 -15.86
CA VAL A 53 -32.13 -14.09 -14.47
C VAL A 53 -32.17 -15.33 -13.57
N THR A 54 -32.75 -16.42 -14.06
CA THR A 54 -32.84 -17.68 -13.33
C THR A 54 -31.46 -18.29 -13.10
N THR A 55 -30.62 -18.31 -14.13
CA THR A 55 -29.23 -18.78 -14.03
C THR A 55 -28.44 -17.97 -13.02
N ILE A 56 -28.52 -16.64 -13.06
CA ILE A 56 -27.83 -15.76 -12.10
C ILE A 56 -28.30 -16.04 -10.68
N ARG A 57 -29.62 -16.08 -10.47
CA ARG A 57 -30.24 -16.32 -9.16
C ARG A 57 -29.83 -17.67 -8.57
N GLU A 58 -29.86 -18.73 -9.36
CA GLU A 58 -29.69 -20.10 -8.87
C GLU A 58 -28.22 -20.51 -8.75
N THR A 59 -27.32 -19.92 -9.54
CA THR A 59 -25.93 -20.39 -9.61
C THR A 59 -24.88 -19.35 -9.20
N GLN A 60 -25.11 -18.07 -9.47
CA GLN A 60 -24.06 -17.05 -9.33
C GLN A 60 -24.12 -16.33 -7.98
N VAL A 61 -25.30 -16.03 -7.46
CA VAL A 61 -25.47 -15.29 -6.19
C VAL A 61 -24.77 -16.02 -5.05
N ASP A 62 -25.15 -17.27 -4.78
CA ASP A 62 -24.57 -18.07 -3.70
C ASP A 62 -23.07 -18.33 -3.90
N ARG A 63 -22.64 -18.52 -5.16
CA ARG A 63 -21.24 -18.71 -5.50
C ARG A 63 -20.41 -17.49 -5.14
N VAL A 64 -20.87 -16.29 -5.50
CA VAL A 64 -20.18 -15.04 -5.21
C VAL A 64 -20.11 -14.81 -3.71
N CYS A 65 -21.20 -15.02 -2.97
CA CYS A 65 -21.20 -14.90 -1.51
C CYS A 65 -20.16 -15.84 -0.87
N ARG A 66 -20.14 -17.12 -1.24
CA ARG A 66 -19.19 -18.09 -0.66
C ARG A 66 -17.73 -17.74 -0.96
N ILE A 67 -17.43 -17.37 -2.20
CA ILE A 67 -16.06 -17.00 -2.61
C ILE A 67 -15.64 -15.71 -1.91
N SER A 68 -16.54 -14.72 -1.85
CA SER A 68 -16.33 -13.46 -1.15
C SER A 68 -16.02 -13.69 0.33
N ASP A 69 -16.84 -14.47 1.02
CA ASP A 69 -16.66 -14.75 2.46
C ASP A 69 -15.31 -15.42 2.73
N GLN A 70 -14.89 -16.37 1.88
CA GLN A 70 -13.61 -17.05 2.05
C GLN A 70 -12.41 -16.14 1.79
N HIS A 71 -12.41 -15.41 0.67
CA HIS A 71 -11.23 -14.66 0.25
C HIS A 71 -11.14 -13.28 0.89
N LEU A 72 -12.25 -12.58 1.09
CA LEU A 72 -12.23 -11.27 1.72
C LEU A 72 -11.86 -11.36 3.20
N CYS A 73 -12.36 -12.37 3.93
CA CYS A 73 -11.96 -12.56 5.34
C CYS A 73 -10.45 -12.81 5.46
N ALA A 74 -9.90 -13.68 4.61
CA ALA A 74 -8.46 -13.95 4.57
C ALA A 74 -7.64 -12.69 4.22
N LEU A 75 -8.10 -11.92 3.23
CA LEU A 75 -7.45 -10.67 2.83
C LEU A 75 -7.48 -9.64 3.96
N THR A 76 -8.62 -9.46 4.62
CA THR A 76 -8.76 -8.56 5.78
C THR A 76 -7.81 -8.94 6.90
N GLY A 77 -7.75 -10.22 7.28
CA GLY A 77 -6.82 -10.68 8.32
C GLY A 77 -5.36 -10.43 7.96
N ASN A 78 -4.96 -10.68 6.71
CA ASN A 78 -3.60 -10.40 6.25
C ASN A 78 -3.27 -8.90 6.29
N LEU A 79 -4.23 -8.04 5.91
CA LEU A 79 -4.07 -6.59 5.97
C LEU A 79 -3.96 -6.10 7.41
N GLU A 80 -4.75 -6.63 8.34
CA GLU A 80 -4.67 -6.30 9.77
C GLU A 80 -3.32 -6.67 10.37
N VAL A 81 -2.78 -7.84 10.03
CA VAL A 81 -1.43 -8.27 10.46
C VAL A 81 -0.37 -7.33 9.88
N ALA A 82 -0.41 -7.04 8.58
CA ALA A 82 0.53 -6.14 7.93
C ALA A 82 0.50 -4.74 8.56
N MET A 83 -0.71 -4.21 8.81
CA MET A 83 -0.91 -2.92 9.47
C MET A 83 -0.36 -2.93 10.91
N SER A 84 -0.59 -4.01 11.66
CA SER A 84 -0.03 -4.19 13.00
C SER A 84 1.51 -4.17 12.98
N MET A 85 2.12 -4.82 11.99
CA MET A 85 3.57 -4.82 11.82
C MET A 85 4.11 -3.42 11.48
N CYS A 86 3.49 -2.70 10.56
CA CYS A 86 3.86 -1.32 10.23
C CYS A 86 3.78 -0.42 11.48
N ASN A 87 2.69 -0.50 12.24
CA ASN A 87 2.52 0.28 13.46
C ASN A 87 3.57 -0.05 14.53
N LYS A 88 3.97 -1.33 14.65
CA LYS A 88 5.06 -1.73 15.57
C LYS A 88 6.40 -1.14 15.15
N ILE A 89 6.68 -1.08 13.85
CA ILE A 89 7.92 -0.47 13.32
C ILE A 89 7.94 1.02 13.63
N LEU A 90 6.86 1.74 13.33
CA LEU A 90 6.75 3.17 13.63
C LEU A 90 6.89 3.45 15.14
N ALA A 91 6.19 2.69 15.98
CA ALA A 91 6.30 2.83 17.44
C ALA A 91 7.69 2.47 17.99
N ALA A 92 8.44 1.59 17.32
CA ALA A 92 9.82 1.28 17.68
C ALA A 92 10.77 2.41 17.28
N GLU A 93 10.56 3.03 16.11
CA GLU A 93 11.30 4.21 15.66
C GLU A 93 11.14 5.36 16.66
N ASP A 94 9.92 5.65 17.12
CA ASP A 94 9.65 6.69 18.12
C ASP A 94 10.32 6.43 19.47
N LYS A 95 10.50 5.16 19.86
CA LYS A 95 11.13 4.77 21.13
C LYS A 95 12.65 4.80 21.09
N ILE A 96 13.25 4.61 19.92
CA ILE A 96 14.68 4.75 19.75
C ILE A 96 14.92 6.25 19.51
N ASN A 97 15.02 7.03 20.59
CA ASN A 97 15.59 8.37 20.51
C ASN A 97 17.11 8.22 20.24
N VAL A 98 17.45 7.87 19.00
CA VAL A 98 18.82 7.56 18.53
C VAL A 98 19.77 8.68 18.94
N ALA A 99 19.30 9.93 18.94
CA ALA A 99 20.09 11.08 19.33
C ALA A 99 20.55 11.03 20.79
N GLU A 100 19.70 10.57 21.71
CA GLU A 100 19.96 10.56 23.15
C GLU A 100 20.90 9.41 23.54
N ASP A 101 20.64 8.18 23.07
CA ASP A 101 21.51 7.00 23.29
C ASP A 101 22.91 7.20 22.69
N LEU A 102 23.00 7.81 21.50
CA LEU A 102 24.30 8.13 20.90
C LEU A 102 25.05 9.20 21.68
N SER A 103 24.36 10.17 22.29
CA SER A 103 25.02 11.23 23.07
C SER A 103 25.62 10.67 24.35
N GLU A 104 24.89 9.80 25.06
CA GLU A 104 25.35 9.19 26.31
C GLU A 104 26.54 8.26 26.05
N ARG A 105 26.47 7.43 25.00
CA ARG A 105 27.59 6.58 24.57
C ARG A 105 28.82 7.37 24.12
N ARG A 106 28.64 8.55 23.51
CA ARG A 106 29.76 9.46 23.16
C ARG A 106 30.39 10.04 24.42
N GLN A 107 29.59 10.50 25.38
CA GLN A 107 30.08 11.03 26.65
C GLN A 107 30.81 9.95 27.46
N GLN A 108 30.31 8.72 27.47
CA GLN A 108 30.98 7.59 28.13
C GLN A 108 32.37 7.32 27.54
N ARG A 109 32.47 7.19 26.21
CA ARG A 109 33.76 7.01 25.54
C ARG A 109 34.72 8.18 25.80
N GLN A 110 34.20 9.41 25.85
CA GLN A 110 35.03 10.57 26.17
C GLN A 110 35.59 10.51 27.60
N ARG A 111 34.78 10.07 28.58
CA ARG A 111 35.24 9.88 29.97
C ARG A 111 36.31 8.80 30.06
N GLU A 112 36.10 7.66 29.40
CA GLU A 112 37.06 6.57 29.35
C GLU A 112 38.38 7.01 28.70
N TRP A 113 38.30 7.72 27.57
CA TRP A 113 39.48 8.28 26.90
C TRP A 113 40.24 9.27 27.77
N ASN A 114 39.53 10.17 28.45
CA ASN A 114 40.15 11.16 29.34
C ASN A 114 40.87 10.47 30.52
N ASN A 115 40.26 9.43 31.09
CA ASN A 115 40.86 8.66 32.18
C ASN A 115 42.11 7.90 31.71
N PHE A 116 42.01 7.19 30.58
CA PHE A 116 43.14 6.48 29.99
C PHE A 116 44.29 7.43 29.66
N SER A 117 43.98 8.57 29.05
CA SER A 117 44.99 9.58 28.71
C SER A 117 45.68 10.11 29.96
N LYS A 118 44.93 10.45 31.03
CA LYS A 118 45.52 10.86 32.31
C LYS A 118 46.41 9.78 32.92
N GLU A 119 45.96 8.52 32.91
CA GLU A 119 46.72 7.41 33.46
C GLU A 119 48.04 7.22 32.69
N MET A 120 48.01 7.30 31.36
CA MET A 120 49.22 7.21 30.53
C MET A 120 50.17 8.38 30.79
N HIS A 121 49.67 9.62 30.87
CA HIS A 121 50.51 10.78 31.20
C HIS A 121 51.18 10.63 32.56
N ASN A 122 50.45 10.16 33.57
CA ASN A 122 51.01 9.92 34.91
C ASN A 122 52.11 8.85 34.89
N LYS A 123 51.90 7.74 34.15
CA LYS A 123 52.91 6.67 34.03
C LYS A 123 54.17 7.19 33.33
N THR A 124 54.03 7.95 32.25
CA THR A 124 55.17 8.55 31.55
C THR A 124 55.94 9.49 32.48
N ALA A 125 55.25 10.38 33.21
CA ALA A 125 55.88 11.31 34.14
C ALA A 125 56.63 10.60 35.28
N LEU A 126 56.10 9.50 35.80
CA LEU A 126 56.78 8.69 36.82
C LEU A 126 58.06 8.05 36.29
N VAL A 127 58.02 7.54 35.06
CA VAL A 127 59.18 6.95 34.39
C VAL A 127 60.25 8.03 34.17
N ASP A 128 59.87 9.18 33.62
CA ASP A 128 60.79 10.30 33.40
C ASP A 128 61.46 10.77 34.70
N GLN A 129 60.69 10.89 35.79
CA GLN A 129 61.23 11.26 37.09
C GLN A 129 62.24 10.22 37.60
N ALA A 130 61.91 8.92 37.49
CA ALA A 130 62.81 7.86 37.90
C ALA A 130 64.13 7.86 37.11
N PHE A 131 64.07 8.18 35.81
CA PHE A 131 65.26 8.34 34.98
C PHE A 131 66.09 9.56 35.42
N GLN A 132 65.46 10.72 35.65
CA GLN A 132 66.15 11.92 36.13
C GLN A 132 66.84 11.69 37.49
N ASP A 133 66.17 11.02 38.42
CA ASP A 133 66.72 10.71 39.74
C ASP A 133 67.94 9.78 39.62
N LYS A 134 67.90 8.81 38.69
CA LYS A 134 69.02 7.90 38.43
C LYS A 134 70.18 8.59 37.75
N GLU A 135 69.91 9.45 36.78
CA GLU A 135 70.93 10.28 36.14
C GLU A 135 71.66 11.15 37.17
N LYS A 136 70.90 11.81 38.06
CA LYS A 136 71.47 12.62 39.14
C LYS A 136 72.33 11.78 40.10
N GLN A 137 71.86 10.60 40.50
CA GLN A 137 72.65 9.67 41.34
C GLN A 137 73.97 9.28 40.67
N ILE A 138 73.96 9.03 39.36
CA ILE A 138 75.17 8.70 38.59
C ILE A 138 76.11 9.91 38.57
N ILE A 139 75.61 11.10 38.26
CA ILE A 139 76.40 12.35 38.25
C ILE A 139 77.06 12.58 39.61
N ASP A 140 76.30 12.47 40.71
CA ASP A 140 76.81 12.68 42.06
C ASP A 140 77.85 11.61 42.46
N CYS A 141 77.66 10.35 42.03
CA CYS A 141 78.63 9.28 42.23
C CYS A 141 79.96 9.57 41.53
N TYR A 142 79.92 9.94 40.25
CA TYR A 142 81.11 10.32 39.49
C TYR A 142 81.81 11.54 40.08
N ARG A 143 81.07 12.57 40.50
CA ARG A 143 81.62 13.73 41.20
C ARG A 143 82.39 13.32 42.46
N SER A 144 81.79 12.47 43.30
CA SER A 144 82.44 11.99 44.53
C SER A 144 83.68 11.12 44.27
N LEU A 145 83.69 10.35 43.18
CA LEU A 145 84.85 9.57 42.74
C LEU A 145 85.98 10.47 42.25
N GLN A 146 85.65 11.51 41.50
CA GLN A 146 86.60 12.50 41.02
C GLN A 146 87.25 13.26 42.18
N GLU A 147 86.46 13.74 43.14
CA GLU A 147 86.98 14.40 44.35
C GLU A 147 87.94 13.49 45.15
N LYS A 148 87.61 12.19 45.28
CA LYS A 148 88.48 11.21 45.94
C LYS A 148 89.76 10.89 45.17
N LEU A 149 89.73 10.97 43.83
CA LEU A 149 90.91 10.80 42.98
C LEU A 149 91.84 12.00 43.10
N GLU A 150 91.27 13.21 43.04
CA GLU A 150 92.01 14.46 43.20
C GLU A 150 92.63 14.57 44.61
N SER A 151 91.91 14.16 45.67
CA SER A 151 92.45 14.15 47.03
C SER A 151 93.60 13.16 47.24
N LYS A 152 93.72 12.11 46.41
CA LYS A 152 94.82 11.14 46.44
C LYS A 152 96.03 11.57 45.61
N HIS A 153 95.92 12.60 44.78
CA HIS A 153 97.02 13.14 43.97
C HIS A 153 97.72 14.34 44.63
N VAL A 154 97.21 14.82 45.77
CA VAL A 154 97.73 15.99 46.53
C VAL A 154 98.39 15.56 47.86
N ALA A 155 98.54 14.25 48.11
CA ALA A 155 99.33 13.67 49.20
C ALA A 155 100.51 12.88 48.64
#